data_AF-A0A8K0CIT4-F1
#
_entry.id   AF-A0A8K0CIT4-F1
#
_cell.length_a   1.000
_cell.length_b   1.000
_cell.length_c   1.000
_cell.angle_alpha   90.00
_cell.angle_beta   90.00
_cell.angle_gamma   90.00
#
_symmetry.space_group_name_H-M   'P 1'
#
loop_
_entity.id
_entity.type
_entity.pdbx_description
1 polymer ?
#
loop_
_entity_poly.entity_id
_entity_poly.type
_entity_poly.pdbx_seq_one_letter_code
_entity_poly.pdbx_strand_id
1 'polypeptide(L)'
;MKETHQKRSSLEFTAYTPEETLALIVDTNLGKEQYVHIQQEAKKRGATIYPPYNDIASAKKKCYIQKKQKSDKRKSPKKVRKLFPPEVIKFLEIPEYLQNEVEATLSDTEEDISNQ
;
A
#
# COMPACT_ATOMS: atom_id res chain seq x y z
N MET A 1 3.92 7.06 -52.49
CA MET A 1 3.29 6.42 -51.32
C MET A 1 4.16 6.73 -50.11
N LYS A 2 3.64 7.46 -49.11
CA LYS A 2 4.41 7.85 -47.91
C LYS A 2 3.96 6.96 -46.77
N GLU A 3 4.77 5.98 -46.40
CA GLU A 3 4.55 5.20 -45.18
C GLU A 3 5.26 5.92 -44.03
N THR A 4 4.47 6.53 -43.15
CA THR A 4 4.94 7.10 -41.89
C THR A 4 4.98 5.98 -40.85
N HIS A 5 6.15 5.38 -40.64
CA HIS A 5 6.37 4.49 -39.50
C HIS A 5 6.34 5.32 -38.21
N GLN A 6 5.18 5.32 -37.55
CA GLN A 6 5.00 5.85 -36.20
C GLN A 6 5.89 5.05 -35.25
N LYS A 7 7.01 5.67 -34.83
CA LYS A 7 7.94 5.13 -33.83
C LYS A 7 7.15 4.92 -32.53
N ARG A 8 6.87 3.66 -32.14
CA ARG A 8 6.37 3.34 -30.79
C ARG A 8 7.43 3.83 -29.80
N SER A 9 7.20 4.96 -29.16
CA SER A 9 7.99 5.42 -28.03
C SER A 9 7.90 4.36 -26.95
N SER A 10 9.03 3.75 -26.59
CA SER A 10 9.11 2.92 -25.40
C SER A 10 8.73 3.78 -24.19
N LEU A 11 7.66 3.40 -23.50
CA LEU A 11 7.31 3.98 -22.21
C LEU A 11 8.33 3.45 -21.19
N GLU A 12 9.34 4.27 -20.88
CA GLU A 12 10.26 3.99 -19.79
C GLU A 12 9.52 4.21 -18.46
N PHE A 13 9.27 3.14 -17.72
CA PHE A 13 8.68 3.23 -16.39
C PHE A 13 9.79 3.44 -15.36
N THR A 14 9.70 4.53 -14.59
CA THR A 14 10.60 4.79 -13.46
C THR A 14 10.15 3.96 -12.25
N ALA A 15 11.00 3.07 -11.76
CA ALA A 15 10.76 2.32 -10.54
C ALA A 15 10.82 3.24 -9.31
N TYR A 16 9.99 2.96 -8.30
CA TYR A 16 10.04 3.68 -7.03
C TYR A 16 11.29 3.31 -6.24
N THR A 17 11.85 4.31 -5.58
CA THR A 17 12.86 4.09 -4.54
C THR A 17 12.22 3.51 -3.28
N PRO A 18 13.01 2.83 -2.42
CA PRO A 18 12.52 2.33 -1.13
C PRO A 18 11.96 3.44 -0.23
N GLU A 19 12.54 4.64 -0.30
CA GLU A 19 12.12 5.82 0.46
C GLU A 19 10.78 6.38 -0.05
N GLU A 20 10.60 6.53 -1.37
CA GLU A 20 9.32 6.96 -1.96
C GLU A 20 8.21 5.94 -1.69
N THR A 21 8.54 4.66 -1.76
CA THR A 21 7.58 3.59 -1.46
C THR A 21 7.18 3.61 0.02
N LEU A 22 8.13 3.89 0.91
CA LEU A 22 7.83 4.06 2.33
C LEU A 22 6.88 5.24 2.57
N ALA A 23 7.06 6.35 1.85
CA ALA A 23 6.15 7.49 1.89
C ALA A 23 4.75 7.08 1.40
N LEU A 24 4.67 6.42 0.23
CA LEU A 24 3.40 5.91 -0.32
C LEU A 24 2.66 5.01 0.68
N ILE A 25 3.36 4.05 1.30
CA ILE A 25 2.77 3.15 2.31
C ILE A 25 2.21 3.93 3.50
N VAL A 26 2.88 5.00 3.94
CA VAL A 26 2.41 5.85 5.05
C VAL A 26 1.22 6.69 4.63
N ASP A 27 1.27 7.31 3.45
CA ASP A 27 0.23 8.20 2.94
C ASP A 27 -1.08 7.46 2.65
N THR A 28 -1.00 6.22 2.14
CA THR A 28 -2.18 5.39 1.85
C THR A 28 -2.53 4.41 2.96
N ASN A 29 -1.81 4.44 4.09
CA ASN A 29 -1.96 3.52 5.21
C ASN A 29 -1.98 2.02 4.77
N LEU A 30 -1.04 1.65 3.89
CA LEU A 30 -1.03 0.33 3.26
C LEU A 30 -0.43 -0.73 4.18
N GLY A 31 -1.12 -1.86 4.35
CA GLY A 31 -0.60 -3.01 5.07
C GLY A 31 0.56 -3.70 4.32
N LYS A 32 1.43 -4.40 5.05
CA LYS A 32 2.54 -5.17 4.46
C LYS A 32 2.04 -6.17 3.42
N GLU A 33 0.99 -6.91 3.74
CA GLU A 33 0.44 -7.96 2.86
C GLU A 33 -0.17 -7.38 1.60
N GLN A 34 -0.91 -6.27 1.72
CA GLN A 34 -1.47 -5.53 0.59
C GLN A 34 -0.37 -5.00 -0.33
N TYR A 35 0.69 -4.43 0.24
CA TYR A 35 1.85 -3.97 -0.54
C TYR A 35 2.50 -5.12 -1.33
N VAL A 36 2.74 -6.25 -0.67
CA VAL A 36 3.34 -7.44 -1.30
C VAL A 36 2.43 -7.95 -2.42
N HIS A 37 1.12 -7.95 -2.22
CA HIS A 37 0.16 -8.35 -3.25
C HIS A 37 0.24 -7.43 -4.48
N ILE A 38 0.19 -6.10 -4.27
CA ILE A 38 0.32 -5.11 -5.37
C ILE A 38 1.64 -5.29 -6.12
N GLN A 39 2.74 -5.47 -5.39
CA GLN A 39 4.05 -5.72 -5.98
C GLN A 39 4.06 -6.99 -6.85
N GLN A 40 3.47 -8.08 -6.36
CA GLN A 40 3.40 -9.35 -7.09
C GLN A 40 2.52 -9.21 -8.35
N GLU A 41 1.38 -8.55 -8.26
CA GLU A 41 0.49 -8.31 -9.40
C GLU A 41 1.17 -7.44 -10.47
N ALA A 42 1.90 -6.41 -10.07
CA ALA A 42 2.71 -5.60 -11.00
C ALA A 42 3.77 -6.47 -11.70
N LYS A 43 4.47 -7.30 -10.94
CA LYS A 43 5.51 -8.20 -11.47
C LYS A 43 4.94 -9.23 -12.44
N LYS A 44 3.75 -9.79 -12.18
CA LYS A 44 3.04 -10.71 -13.09
C LYS A 44 2.73 -10.06 -14.44
N ARG A 45 2.48 -8.75 -14.45
CA ARG A 45 2.23 -7.96 -15.67
C ARG A 45 3.52 -7.47 -16.34
N GLY A 46 4.68 -7.92 -15.90
CA GLY A 46 5.99 -7.52 -16.43
C GLY A 46 6.48 -6.16 -15.94
N ALA A 47 5.82 -5.55 -14.95
CA ALA A 47 6.17 -4.26 -14.41
C ALA A 47 6.94 -4.42 -13.07
N THR A 48 8.21 -4.05 -13.06
CA THR A 48 9.06 -4.11 -11.85
C THR A 48 9.18 -2.71 -11.22
N ILE A 49 8.03 -2.11 -10.91
CA ILE A 49 7.92 -0.71 -10.46
C ILE A 49 8.15 -0.57 -8.95
N TYR A 50 7.77 -1.59 -8.17
CA TYR A 50 7.78 -1.55 -6.70
C TYR A 50 8.98 -2.30 -6.10
N PRO A 51 9.76 -1.70 -5.20
CA PRO A 51 10.93 -2.33 -4.58
C PRO A 51 10.54 -3.43 -3.58
N PRO A 52 11.42 -4.41 -3.31
CA PRO A 52 11.12 -5.47 -2.35
C PRO A 52 10.96 -4.91 -0.93
N TYR A 53 10.06 -5.52 -0.15
CA TYR A 53 9.73 -5.06 1.20
C TYR A 53 10.94 -5.02 2.15
N ASN A 54 11.96 -5.83 1.92
CA ASN A 54 13.19 -5.83 2.72
C ASN A 54 13.96 -4.51 2.63
N ASP A 55 13.95 -3.86 1.47
CA ASP A 55 14.63 -2.58 1.25
C ASP A 55 13.85 -1.46 1.94
N ILE A 56 12.52 -1.50 1.86
CA ILE A 56 11.61 -0.59 2.57
C ILE A 56 11.78 -0.73 4.08
N ALA A 57 11.90 -1.96 4.59
CA ALA A 57 12.13 -2.21 6.02
C ALA A 57 13.47 -1.62 6.48
N SER A 58 14.48 -1.65 5.61
CA SER A 58 15.78 -1.02 5.86
C SER A 58 15.68 0.50 5.88
N ALA A 59 14.95 1.10 4.93
CA ALA A 59 14.64 2.54 4.92
C ALA A 59 13.88 2.98 6.19
N LYS A 60 12.85 2.21 6.59
CA LYS A 60 12.08 2.44 7.82
C LYS A 60 12.98 2.45 9.05
N LYS A 61 13.91 1.48 9.18
CA LYS A 61 14.88 1.42 10.28
C LYS A 61 15.78 2.66 10.33
N LYS A 62 16.30 3.11 9.18
CA LYS A 62 17.14 4.33 9.09
C LYS A 62 16.39 5.55 9.66
N CYS A 63 15.11 5.73 9.29
CA CYS A 63 14.28 6.82 9.80
C CYS A 63 14.10 6.80 11.33
N TYR A 64 13.93 5.62 11.94
CA TYR A 64 13.78 5.49 13.40
C TYR A 64 15.08 5.76 14.17
N ILE A 65 16.23 5.32 13.65
CA ILE A 65 17.54 5.53 14.32
C ILE A 65 17.87 7.03 14.37
N GLN A 66 17.59 7.77 13.30
CA GLN A 66 17.80 9.21 13.25
C GLN A 66 16.93 9.97 14.27
N LYS A 67 15.69 9.52 14.51
CA LYS A 67 14.82 10.13 15.53
C LYS A 67 15.37 9.91 16.94
N LYS A 68 15.86 8.71 17.25
CA LYS A 68 16.43 8.37 18.57
C LYS A 68 17.71 9.13 18.89
N GLN A 69 18.53 9.48 17.90
CA GLN A 69 19.73 10.29 18.14
C GLN A 69 19.44 11.79 18.32
N LYS A 70 18.27 12.26 17.88
CA LYS A 70 17.84 13.66 18.06
C LYS A 70 17.09 13.89 19.38
N SER A 71 16.62 12.83 20.03
CA SER A 71 16.12 12.85 21.41
C SER A 71 17.23 12.42 22.37
N ASP A 72 17.61 13.29 23.31
CA ASP A 72 18.42 12.99 24.51
C ASP A 72 19.95 13.07 24.42
N LYS A 73 20.46 14.29 24.69
CA LYS A 73 21.63 14.48 25.56
C LYS A 73 21.23 14.51 27.05
N ARG A 74 20.33 13.65 27.52
CA ARG A 74 20.07 13.48 28.97
C ARG A 74 20.19 12.01 29.36
N LYS A 75 21.17 11.73 30.24
CA LYS A 75 21.55 10.41 30.73
C LYS A 75 20.45 9.78 31.61
N SER A 76 20.17 8.49 31.41
CA SER A 76 20.36 7.40 32.39
C SER A 76 19.62 6.11 31.98
N PRO A 77 20.13 4.91 32.31
CA PRO A 77 19.52 3.64 31.91
C PRO A 77 18.40 3.27 32.88
N LYS A 78 17.15 3.32 32.42
CA LYS A 78 16.04 2.72 33.15
C LYS A 78 15.82 1.30 32.64
N LYS A 79 16.06 0.33 33.52
CA LYS A 79 15.76 -1.09 33.36
C LYS A 79 14.28 -1.24 33.00
N VAL A 80 13.96 -1.56 31.75
CA VAL A 80 12.57 -1.81 31.33
C VAL A 80 12.20 -3.21 31.83
N ARG A 81 11.53 -3.28 32.98
CA ARG A 81 10.76 -4.45 33.38
C ARG A 81 9.57 -4.57 32.40
N LYS A 82 9.40 -5.75 31.81
CA LYS A 82 8.23 -6.07 30.97
C LYS A 82 6.97 -5.91 31.81
N LEU A 83 6.07 -5.04 31.40
CA LEU A 83 4.68 -5.05 31.85
C LEU A 83 3.82 -4.50 30.71
N PHE A 84 3.52 -5.37 29.75
CA PHE A 84 2.34 -5.17 28.90
C PHE A 84 1.23 -6.00 29.53
N PRO A 85 0.21 -5.40 30.15
CA PRO A 85 -0.99 -6.13 30.50
C PRO A 85 -1.73 -6.54 29.22
N PRO A 86 -2.30 -7.76 29.15
CA PRO A 86 -3.08 -8.21 28.00
C PRO A 86 -4.50 -7.66 28.09
N GLU A 87 -4.71 -6.36 27.90
CA GLU A 87 -6.06 -5.78 27.96
C GLU A 87 -6.11 -4.41 27.27
N VAL A 88 -6.02 -4.38 25.93
CA VAL A 88 -6.63 -3.32 25.12
C VAL A 88 -7.13 -3.95 23.82
N ILE A 89 -8.26 -4.65 23.91
CA ILE A 89 -9.11 -4.96 22.77
C ILE A 89 -10.29 -3.96 22.83
N LYS A 90 -10.73 -3.54 21.63
CA LYS A 90 -11.92 -2.73 21.30
C LYS A 90 -11.67 -1.22 21.21
N PHE A 91 -11.34 -0.77 20.00
CA PHE A 91 -12.01 0.38 19.38
C PHE A 91 -11.87 0.21 17.87
N LEU A 92 -12.95 -0.25 17.25
CA LEU A 92 -13.40 0.04 15.89
C LEU A 92 -14.68 -0.79 15.73
N GLU A 93 -15.70 -0.37 16.48
CA GLU A 93 -17.07 -0.74 16.16
C GLU A 93 -17.34 -0.15 14.78
N ILE A 94 -17.45 -1.03 13.78
CA ILE A 94 -17.83 -0.63 12.43
C ILE A 94 -19.31 -0.22 12.54
N PRO A 95 -19.67 1.03 12.25
CA PRO A 95 -21.06 1.42 12.33
C PRO A 95 -21.88 0.74 11.21
N GLU A 96 -23.09 0.34 11.57
CA GLU A 96 -24.03 -0.50 10.81
C GLU A 96 -24.47 0.09 9.45
N TYR A 97 -24.09 1.33 9.13
CA TYR A 97 -24.51 2.03 7.90
C TYR A 97 -23.76 1.59 6.63
N LEU A 98 -22.72 0.75 6.72
CA LEU A 98 -21.95 0.29 5.55
C LEU A 98 -22.48 -0.99 4.89
N GLN A 99 -23.62 -1.54 5.33
CA GLN A 99 -24.19 -2.77 4.74
C GLN A 99 -25.23 -2.54 3.62
N ASN A 100 -25.61 -1.28 3.33
CA ASN A 100 -26.80 -1.01 2.50
C ASN A 100 -26.55 -0.51 1.06
N GLU A 101 -25.32 -0.52 0.53
CA GLU A 101 -25.06 0.02 -0.82
C GLU A 101 -24.63 -1.02 -1.87
N VAL A 102 -24.70 -2.33 -1.60
CA VAL A 102 -24.28 -3.37 -2.56
C VAL A 102 -25.44 -4.07 -3.28
N GLU A 103 -26.71 -3.76 -2.96
CA GLU A 103 -27.86 -4.50 -3.52
C GLU A 103 -28.76 -3.67 -4.47
N ALA A 104 -28.20 -2.65 -5.14
CA ALA A 104 -29.00 -1.74 -5.99
C ALA A 104 -28.54 -1.59 -7.45
N THR A 105 -27.70 -2.48 -8.00
CA THR A 105 -27.28 -2.34 -9.43
C THR A 105 -27.25 -3.64 -10.25
N LEU A 106 -27.98 -4.70 -9.87
CA LEU A 106 -28.11 -5.92 -10.69
C LEU A 106 -29.57 -6.37 -10.89
N SER A 107 -30.47 -5.42 -11.04
CA SER A 107 -31.78 -5.64 -11.63
C SER A 107 -32.05 -4.44 -12.52
N ASP A 108 -31.67 -4.52 -13.80
CA ASP A 108 -32.21 -3.71 -14.92
C ASP A 108 -31.32 -3.89 -16.17
N THR A 109 -31.21 -5.12 -16.70
CA THR A 109 -31.03 -5.40 -18.14
C THR A 109 -31.33 -6.89 -18.41
N GLU A 110 -32.55 -7.32 -18.14
CA GLU A 110 -33.12 -8.49 -18.80
C GLU A 110 -34.51 -8.12 -19.30
N GLU A 111 -34.56 -7.37 -20.40
CA GLU A 111 -35.71 -7.37 -21.30
C GLU A 111 -35.22 -6.89 -22.68
N ASP A 112 -35.79 -7.48 -23.72
CA ASP A 112 -35.56 -7.22 -25.15
C ASP A 112 -34.45 -7.99 -25.89
N ILE A 113 -34.52 -9.33 -25.88
CA ILE A 113 -34.50 -10.10 -27.14
C ILE A 113 -35.55 -11.22 -27.08
N SER A 114 -36.82 -10.86 -27.28
CA SER A 114 -37.84 -11.78 -27.79
C SER A 114 -38.96 -10.98 -28.45
N ASN A 115 -38.75 -10.56 -29.70
CA ASN A 115 -39.78 -10.52 -30.75
C ASN A 115 -39.25 -9.81 -32.02
N GLN A 116 -38.63 -10.57 -32.93
CA GLN A 116 -38.98 -10.67 -34.36
C GLN A 116 -38.02 -11.61 -35.11
#